data_AF-U1MV00-F1
#
_entry.id   AF-U1MV00-F1
#
_cell.length_a   1.000
_cell.length_b   1.000
_cell.length_c   1.000
_cell.angle_alpha   90.00
_cell.angle_beta   90.00
_cell.angle_gamma   90.00
#
_symmetry.space_group_name_H-M   'P 1'
#
loop_
_entity.id
_entity.type
_entity.pdbx_description
1 polymer ?
#
loop_
_entity_poly.entity_id
_entity_poly.type
_entity_poly.pdbx_seq_one_letter_code
_entity_poly.pdbx_strand_id
1 'polypeptide(L)'
;MTVCNIRIGNLNPEHPPVDYERGQAMWLSPRDCAHLHDRALQAEYEHETVYGISDNDRKYYALERAKNELGYEPQDNAAEWDGTEKIV
;
A
#
# COMPACT_ATOMS: atom_id res chain seq x y z
N MET A 1 20.12 -13.95 -8.21
CA MET A 1 19.11 -13.87 -7.13
C MET A 1 18.49 -12.50 -7.23
N THR A 2 17.17 -12.39 -7.23
CA THR A 2 16.45 -11.11 -7.27
C THR A 2 15.90 -10.78 -5.89
N VAL A 3 15.78 -9.50 -5.54
CA VAL A 3 15.29 -9.06 -4.22
C VAL A 3 14.39 -7.83 -4.39
N CYS A 4 13.21 -7.83 -3.74
CA CYS A 4 12.37 -6.64 -3.64
C CYS A 4 12.09 -6.31 -2.16
N ASN A 5 12.60 -5.18 -1.70
CA ASN A 5 12.40 -4.68 -0.34
C ASN A 5 11.10 -3.87 -0.28
N ILE A 6 10.02 -4.50 0.21
CA ILE A 6 8.74 -3.82 0.42
C ILE A 6 8.72 -3.18 1.81
N ARG A 7 8.72 -1.85 1.84
CA ARG A 7 8.59 -1.06 3.07
C ARG A 7 7.12 -0.93 3.43
N ILE A 8 6.62 -1.93 4.15
CA ILE A 8 5.23 -1.97 4.62
C ILE A 8 4.96 -0.76 5.52
N GLY A 9 3.88 -0.04 5.23
CA GLY A 9 3.35 1.01 6.09
C GLY A 9 2.60 0.41 7.30
N ASN A 10 1.31 0.68 7.38
CA ASN A 10 0.44 0.18 8.45
C ASN A 10 -0.55 -0.85 7.88
N LEU A 11 -0.16 -2.13 7.94
CA LEU A 11 -1.01 -3.23 7.52
C LEU A 11 -2.00 -3.54 8.65
N ASN A 12 -3.22 -3.01 8.53
CA ASN A 12 -4.32 -3.31 9.44
C ASN A 12 -5.45 -4.00 8.65
N PRO A 13 -5.81 -5.27 8.98
CA PRO A 13 -6.68 -6.08 8.12
C PRO A 13 -8.12 -5.60 7.99
N GLU A 14 -8.69 -5.06 9.05
CA GLU A 14 -10.13 -4.81 9.13
C GLU A 14 -10.50 -3.43 8.59
N HIS A 15 -9.76 -2.41 8.98
CA HIS A 15 -10.00 -1.01 8.62
C HIS A 15 -8.70 -0.18 8.80
N PRO A 16 -8.60 1.04 8.24
CA PRO A 16 -7.50 1.95 8.55
C PRO A 16 -7.46 2.27 10.05
N PRO A 17 -6.30 2.62 10.63
CA PRO A 17 -6.22 3.04 12.03
C PRO A 17 -7.21 4.17 12.37
N VAL A 18 -7.93 4.04 13.48
CA VAL A 18 -8.88 5.05 13.98
C VAL A 18 -8.14 6.08 14.81
N ASP A 19 -8.52 7.36 14.69
CA ASP A 19 -7.93 8.50 15.41
C ASP A 19 -6.40 8.60 15.30
N TYR A 20 -5.81 7.99 14.27
CA TYR A 20 -4.36 7.99 14.04
C TYR A 20 -4.03 8.40 12.61
N GLU A 21 -3.98 9.71 12.38
CA GLU A 21 -3.78 10.33 11.06
C GLU A 21 -2.56 9.80 10.31
N ARG A 22 -1.40 9.72 10.97
CA ARG A 22 -0.19 9.17 10.35
C ARG A 22 -0.37 7.68 9.99
N GLY A 23 -1.11 6.93 10.80
CA GLY A 23 -1.45 5.53 10.52
C GLY A 23 -2.33 5.39 9.27
N GLN A 24 -3.32 6.27 9.12
CA GLN A 24 -4.20 6.32 7.94
C GLN A 24 -3.43 6.69 6.67
N ALA A 25 -2.54 7.67 6.74
CA ALA A 25 -1.67 8.05 5.63
C ALA A 25 -0.76 6.90 5.14
N MET A 26 -0.37 6.00 6.05
CA MET A 26 0.47 4.84 5.75
C MET A 26 -0.31 3.54 5.64
N TRP A 27 -1.65 3.57 5.65
CA TRP A 27 -2.43 2.33 5.67
C TRP A 27 -2.21 1.50 4.41
N LEU A 28 -2.15 0.19 4.58
CA LEU A 28 -2.10 -0.80 3.52
C LEU A 28 -3.23 -1.82 3.76
N SER A 29 -4.19 -1.88 2.85
CA SER A 29 -5.26 -2.88 2.93
C SER A 29 -4.71 -4.28 2.63
N PRO A 30 -5.39 -5.36 3.07
CA PRO A 30 -5.03 -6.72 2.68
C PRO A 30 -5.06 -6.96 1.17
N ARG A 31 -6.03 -6.35 0.47
CA ARG A 31 -6.20 -6.47 -0.98
C ARG A 31 -5.00 -5.88 -1.72
N ASP A 32 -4.62 -4.66 -1.35
CA ASP A 32 -3.49 -3.96 -1.94
C ASP A 32 -2.16 -4.62 -1.55
N CYS A 33 -2.04 -5.15 -0.33
CA CYS A 33 -0.88 -5.93 0.09
C CYS A 33 -0.68 -7.17 -0.79
N ALA A 34 -1.76 -7.94 -1.03
CA ALA A 34 -1.72 -9.10 -1.91
C ALA A 34 -1.36 -8.69 -3.34
N HIS A 35 -1.97 -7.60 -3.84
CA HIS A 35 -1.67 -7.08 -5.17
C HIS A 35 -0.19 -6.69 -5.33
N LEU A 36 0.37 -5.97 -4.37
CA LEU A 36 1.78 -5.55 -4.40
C LEU A 36 2.74 -6.74 -4.43
N HIS A 37 2.49 -7.77 -3.62
CA HIS A 37 3.32 -8.97 -3.62
C HIS A 37 3.17 -9.78 -4.92
N ASP A 38 1.95 -9.90 -5.45
CA ASP A 38 1.71 -10.55 -6.74
C ASP A 38 2.46 -9.86 -7.88
N ARG A 39 2.43 -8.52 -7.90
CA ARG A 39 3.20 -7.69 -8.85
C ARG A 39 4.70 -7.84 -8.68
N ALA A 40 5.20 -7.83 -7.44
CA ALA A 40 6.62 -8.07 -7.17
C ALA A 40 7.09 -9.44 -7.67
N LEU A 41 6.29 -10.49 -7.51
CA LEU A 41 6.64 -11.83 -7.98
C LEU A 41 6.71 -11.95 -9.52
N GLN A 42 6.00 -11.08 -10.25
CA GLN A 42 5.87 -11.15 -11.71
C GLN A 42 6.76 -10.16 -12.46
N ALA A 43 7.19 -9.08 -11.80
CA ALA A 43 8.01 -8.04 -12.41
C ALA A 43 9.47 -8.50 -12.61
N GLU A 44 10.13 -7.94 -13.62
CA GLU A 44 11.54 -8.19 -13.91
C GLU A 44 12.43 -7.12 -13.25
N TYR A 45 13.24 -7.52 -12.28
CA TYR A 45 14.21 -6.66 -11.61
C TYR A 45 15.34 -7.48 -11.01
N GLU A 46 16.52 -6.88 -10.81
CA GLU A 46 17.59 -7.48 -9.99
C GLU A 46 17.41 -7.13 -8.51
N HIS A 47 17.20 -5.85 -8.22
CA HIS A 47 16.98 -5.34 -6.87
C HIS A 47 16.05 -4.13 -6.89
N GLU A 48 15.00 -4.16 -6.07
CA GLU A 48 14.09 -3.01 -5.93
C GLU A 48 13.75 -2.68 -4.47
N THR A 49 13.39 -1.43 -4.23
CA THR A 49 12.88 -0.94 -2.94
C THR A 49 11.67 -0.06 -3.17
N VAL A 50 10.53 -0.46 -2.61
CA VAL A 50 9.24 0.23 -2.80
C VAL A 50 8.52 0.45 -1.47
N TYR A 51 7.60 1.41 -1.42
CA TYR A 51 6.69 1.58 -0.29
C TYR A 51 5.41 0.77 -0.51
N GLY A 52 5.01 0.01 0.51
CA GLY A 52 3.76 -0.74 0.52
C GLY A 52 2.70 -0.01 1.33
N ILE A 53 1.94 0.84 0.65
CA ILE A 53 0.74 1.52 1.17
C ILE A 53 -0.34 1.50 0.08
N SER A 54 -1.60 1.61 0.50
CA SER A 54 -2.76 1.84 -0.38
C SER A 54 -2.72 3.27 -0.96
N ASP A 55 -3.62 3.62 -1.87
CA ASP A 55 -3.63 4.95 -2.52
C ASP A 55 -4.25 6.03 -1.63
N ASN A 56 -3.76 6.13 -0.40
CA ASN A 56 -4.32 7.04 0.60
C ASN A 56 -4.18 8.50 0.16
N ASP A 57 -5.23 9.31 0.31
CA ASP A 57 -5.19 10.74 -0.04
C ASP A 57 -4.11 11.50 0.75
N ARG A 58 -3.90 11.09 2.01
CA ARG A 58 -2.97 11.73 2.94
C ARG A 58 -1.56 11.13 2.90
N LYS A 59 -1.22 10.30 1.91
CA LYS A 59 0.07 9.59 1.84
C LYS A 59 1.27 10.54 1.84
N TYR A 60 2.32 10.16 2.56
CA TYR A 60 3.60 10.87 2.58
C TYR A 60 4.64 10.29 1.59
N TYR A 61 4.42 9.07 1.13
CA TYR A 61 5.35 8.34 0.28
C TYR A 61 4.86 8.27 -1.15
N ALA A 62 5.76 8.50 -2.10
CA ALA A 62 5.45 8.35 -3.52
C ALA A 62 5.32 6.87 -3.88
N LEU A 63 4.25 6.55 -4.61
CA LEU A 63 3.98 5.20 -5.12
C LEU A 63 4.50 4.99 -6.55
N GLU A 64 5.04 6.04 -7.18
CA GLU A 64 5.49 6.01 -8.59
C GLU A 64 6.47 4.88 -8.89
N ARG A 65 7.39 4.57 -7.96
CA ARG A 65 8.32 3.47 -8.19
C ARG A 65 7.64 2.10 -8.16
N ALA A 66 6.70 1.88 -7.23
CA ALA A 66 5.92 0.64 -7.21
C ALA A 66 5.03 0.52 -8.46
N LYS A 67 4.44 1.63 -8.90
CA LYS A 67 3.64 1.71 -10.15
C LYS A 67 4.49 1.37 -11.37
N ASN A 68 5.62 2.05 -11.54
CA ASN A 68 6.44 1.95 -12.76
C ASN A 68 7.22 0.64 -12.85
N GLU A 69 7.84 0.20 -11.75
CA GLU A 69 8.74 -0.96 -11.78
C GLU A 69 7.99 -2.28 -11.56
N LEU A 70 6.89 -2.26 -10.80
CA LEU A 70 6.15 -3.49 -10.46
C LEU A 70 4.78 -3.57 -11.16
N GLY A 71 4.25 -2.48 -11.70
CA GLY A 71 2.86 -2.43 -12.16
C GLY A 71 1.86 -2.42 -11.01
N TYR A 72 2.23 -1.87 -9.85
CA TYR A 72 1.35 -1.81 -8.68
C TYR A 72 0.29 -0.72 -8.83
N GLU A 73 -0.98 -1.12 -8.85
CA GLU A 73 -2.16 -0.25 -8.92
C GLU A 73 -3.03 -0.45 -7.67
N PRO A 74 -2.75 0.26 -6.56
CA PRO A 74 -3.58 0.18 -5.35
C PRO A 74 -5.00 0.69 -5.60
N GLN A 75 -5.96 0.08 -4.93
CA GLN A 75 -7.40 0.34 -5.13
C GLN A 75 -8.09 0.83 -3.86
N ASP A 76 -7.49 0.69 -2.69
CA ASP A 76 -8.07 1.15 -1.43
C ASP A 76 -7.54 2.54 -1.03
N ASN A 77 -8.32 3.25 -0.23
CA ASN A 77 -7.94 4.55 0.33
C ASN A 77 -8.50 4.68 1.75
N ALA A 78 -7.66 5.10 2.70
CA ALA A 78 -8.10 5.28 4.09
C ALA A 78 -9.21 6.34 4.25
N ALA A 79 -9.36 7.28 3.31
CA ALA A 79 -10.43 8.28 3.32
C ALA A 79 -11.83 7.70 3.05
N GLU A 80 -11.92 6.44 2.63
CA GLU A 80 -13.16 5.71 2.40
C GLU A 80 -13.81 5.20 3.69
N TRP A 81 -13.24 5.52 4.86
CA TRP A 81 -13.63 5.00 6.16
C TRP A 81 -13.94 6.12 7.17
N ASP A 82 -15.01 5.95 7.94
CA ASP A 82 -15.32 6.72 9.15
C ASP A 82 -15.21 5.79 10.36
N GLY A 83 -14.11 5.93 11.11
CA GLY A 83 -13.74 4.98 12.16
C GLY A 83 -13.55 3.56 11.59
N THR A 84 -14.46 2.66 11.95
CA THR A 84 -14.45 1.25 11.50
C THR A 84 -15.46 0.95 10.39
N GLU A 85 -16.22 1.96 9.94
CA GLU A 85 -17.26 1.79 8.92
C GLU A 85 -16.77 2.32 7.57
N LYS A 86 -16.96 1.54 6.50
CA LYS A 86 -16.66 1.99 5.13
C LYS A 86 -17.85 2.80 4.58
N ILE A 87 -17.58 3.98 4.02
CA ILE A 87 -18.60 4.98 3.67
C ILE A 87 -18.79 5.21 2.16
N VAL A 88 -18.12 4.43 1.30
CA VAL A 88 -18.24 4.48 -0.17
C VAL A 88 -18.37 3.11 -0.80
#